data_AF-A0AAV6XU57-F1
#
_entry.id   AF-A0AAV6XU57-F1
#
_cell.length_a   1.000
_cell.length_b   1.000
_cell.length_c   1.000
_cell.angle_alpha   90.00
_cell.angle_beta   90.00
_cell.angle_gamma   90.00
#
_symmetry.space_group_name_H-M   'P 1'
#
loop_
_entity.id
_entity.type
_entity.pdbx_description
1 polymer ?
#
loop_
_entity_poly.entity_id
_entity_poly.type
_entity_poly.pdbx_seq_one_letter_code
_entity_poly.pdbx_strand_id
1 'polypeptide(L)'
;MASILTLETMSLPLRVLEEDSSSSSSFSSNPTDAVIFVGISLVLGIASRHALREMRVPYTVALLVLGIGLGVLEYGTHHRLGKIGNGIRLWANIHPDLLLAVFLPALLFECSFSMEVHWIKRCIIQIFLLAGPGVLISTFCLGSALKV
;
A
#
# COMPACT_ATOMS: atom_id res chain seq x y z
N MET A 1 6.08 -31.67 45.08
CA MET A 1 6.77 -30.48 44.53
C MET A 1 6.61 -30.34 43.01
N ALA A 2 6.52 -31.44 42.22
CA ALA A 2 6.31 -31.36 40.77
C ALA A 2 4.87 -31.03 40.31
N SER A 3 3.83 -31.24 41.14
CA SER A 3 2.43 -30.98 40.75
C SER A 3 1.92 -29.55 41.00
N ILE A 4 2.65 -28.73 41.76
CA ILE A 4 2.24 -27.33 42.05
C ILE A 4 2.72 -26.38 40.93
N LEU A 5 3.80 -26.74 40.22
CA LEU A 5 4.36 -25.96 39.14
C LEU A 5 3.50 -26.02 37.86
N THR A 6 2.84 -27.15 37.60
CA THR A 6 1.97 -27.36 36.42
C THR A 6 0.66 -26.57 36.48
N LEU A 7 0.16 -26.23 37.68
CA LEU A 7 -1.09 -25.49 37.87
C LEU A 7 -0.91 -23.97 37.66
N GLU A 8 0.31 -23.46 37.84
CA GLU A 8 0.66 -22.05 37.56
C GLU A 8 0.98 -21.81 36.07
N THR A 9 1.44 -22.83 35.34
CA THR A 9 1.71 -22.72 33.89
C THR A 9 0.43 -22.68 33.05
N MET A 10 -0.73 -23.08 33.59
CA MET A 10 -2.03 -23.06 32.88
C MET A 10 -2.82 -21.76 33.08
N SER A 11 -2.51 -20.96 34.10
CA SER A 11 -3.08 -19.62 34.31
C SER A 11 -2.37 -18.51 33.52
N LEU A 12 -1.10 -18.73 33.15
CA LEU A 12 -0.31 -17.81 32.30
C LEU A 12 -0.78 -17.65 30.84
N PRO A 13 -1.29 -18.68 30.12
CA PRO A 13 -1.77 -18.50 28.75
C PRO A 13 -3.13 -17.79 28.64
N LEU A 14 -3.93 -17.75 29.72
CA LEU A 14 -5.26 -17.11 29.71
C LEU A 14 -5.19 -15.64 30.10
N ARG A 15 -4.21 -15.25 30.94
CA ARG A 15 -4.00 -13.85 31.33
C ARG A 15 -3.34 -13.00 30.25
N VAL A 16 -2.58 -13.62 29.34
CA VAL A 16 -2.04 -12.95 28.13
C VAL A 16 -3.11 -12.74 27.05
N LEU A 17 -4.25 -13.45 27.11
CA LEU A 17 -5.42 -13.15 26.26
C LEU A 17 -6.40 -12.16 26.91
N GLU A 18 -6.20 -11.80 28.19
CA GLU A 18 -7.10 -10.90 28.96
C GLU A 18 -6.45 -9.53 29.29
N GLU A 19 -5.15 -9.32 29.01
CA GLU A 19 -4.44 -8.04 29.15
C GLU A 19 -4.24 -7.27 27.82
N ASP A 20 -5.03 -7.56 26.78
CA ASP A 20 -5.13 -6.70 25.57
C ASP A 20 -6.56 -6.18 25.33
N SER A 21 -7.32 -6.04 26.42
CA SER A 21 -8.56 -5.25 26.44
C SER A 21 -8.50 -4.19 27.52
N SER A 22 -7.71 -3.13 27.31
CA SER A 22 -8.06 -1.75 27.72
C SER A 22 -6.88 -0.75 27.58
N SER A 23 -6.61 -0.34 26.34
CA SER A 23 -6.26 1.06 26.07
C SER A 23 -7.39 1.71 25.27
N SER A 24 -8.58 1.71 25.88
CA SER A 24 -9.75 2.44 25.45
C SER A 24 -9.56 3.94 25.74
N SER A 25 -8.80 4.61 24.86
CA SER A 25 -8.90 6.05 24.66
C SER A 25 -9.70 6.32 23.38
N SER A 26 -10.95 6.70 23.59
CA SER A 26 -11.95 7.30 22.68
C SER A 26 -11.47 7.70 21.26
N PHE A 27 -11.33 6.73 20.36
CA PHE A 27 -11.39 6.96 18.91
C PHE A 27 -12.22 5.83 18.29
N SER A 28 -13.46 6.13 17.89
CA SER A 28 -14.36 5.20 17.22
C SER A 28 -13.80 4.79 15.85
N SER A 29 -12.91 3.80 15.82
CA SER A 29 -12.38 3.22 14.59
C SER A 29 -13.38 2.22 14.05
N ASN A 30 -14.35 2.70 13.26
CA ASN A 30 -15.28 1.81 12.58
C ASN A 30 -14.60 1.31 11.30
N PRO A 31 -14.62 0.00 10.97
CA PRO A 31 -14.09 -0.51 9.71
C PRO A 31 -14.77 0.14 8.49
N THR A 32 -15.97 0.69 8.69
CA THR A 32 -16.70 1.51 7.74
C THR A 32 -15.92 2.75 7.28
N ASP A 33 -15.10 3.36 8.14
CA ASP A 33 -14.29 4.54 7.79
C ASP A 33 -13.17 4.19 6.80
N ALA A 34 -12.57 3.00 6.90
CA ALA A 34 -11.62 2.51 5.91
C ALA A 34 -12.30 2.27 4.56
N VAL A 35 -13.47 1.65 4.53
CA VAL A 35 -14.20 1.39 3.28
C VAL A 35 -14.62 2.70 2.60
N ILE A 36 -15.12 3.67 3.37
CA ILE A 36 -15.48 5.00 2.85
C ILE A 36 -14.24 5.72 2.31
N PHE A 37 -13.12 5.66 3.03
CA PHE A 37 -11.87 6.27 2.58
C PHE A 37 -11.36 5.63 1.26
N VAL A 38 -11.37 4.30 1.15
CA VAL A 38 -11.01 3.59 -0.08
C VAL A 38 -11.95 3.95 -1.23
N GLY A 39 -13.26 4.04 -0.97
CA GLY A 39 -14.26 4.47 -1.95
C GLY A 39 -14.00 5.89 -2.47
N ILE A 40 -13.75 6.85 -1.57
CA ILE A 40 -13.44 8.23 -1.94
C ILE A 40 -12.11 8.30 -2.70
N SER A 41 -11.08 7.57 -2.27
CA SER A 41 -9.78 7.50 -2.95
C SER A 41 -9.89 6.91 -4.35
N LEU A 42 -10.72 5.87 -4.53
CA LEU A 42 -10.98 5.28 -5.84
C LEU A 42 -11.71 6.26 -6.77
N VAL A 43 -12.77 6.91 -6.28
CA VAL A 43 -13.51 7.93 -7.04
C VAL A 43 -12.60 9.09 -7.40
N LEU A 44 -11.76 9.55 -6.47
CA LEU A 44 -10.81 10.63 -6.69
C LEU A 44 -9.73 10.23 -7.70
N GLY A 45 -9.26 8.98 -7.69
CA GLY A 45 -8.34 8.43 -8.69
C GLY A 45 -8.96 8.38 -10.09
N ILE A 46 -10.21 7.90 -10.21
CA ILE A 46 -10.95 7.87 -11.48
C ILE A 46 -11.23 9.30 -11.98
N ALA A 47 -11.64 10.20 -11.07
CA ALA A 47 -11.86 11.61 -11.37
C ALA A 47 -10.56 12.27 -11.85
N SER A 48 -9.42 11.99 -11.20
CA SER A 48 -8.10 12.43 -11.64
C SER A 48 -7.77 11.89 -13.03
N ARG A 49 -8.10 10.62 -13.32
CA ARG A 49 -7.90 10.01 -14.65
C ARG A 49 -8.69 10.73 -15.74
N HIS A 50 -9.86 11.23 -15.39
CA HIS A 50 -10.73 11.96 -16.31
C HIS A 50 -10.32 13.42 -16.44
N ALA A 51 -10.07 14.13 -15.33
CA ALA A 51 -9.68 15.53 -15.29
C ALA A 51 -8.34 15.79 -15.98
N LEU A 52 -7.41 14.83 -15.90
CA LEU A 52 -6.11 14.94 -16.54
C LEU A 52 -6.11 14.52 -18.01
N ARG A 53 -7.26 14.16 -18.61
CA ARG A 53 -7.36 14.08 -20.08
C ARG A 53 -7.15 15.45 -20.73
N GLU A 54 -7.33 16.53 -19.98
CA GLU A 54 -7.19 17.92 -20.46
C GLU A 54 -5.82 18.53 -20.13
N MET A 55 -5.03 17.91 -19.24
CA MET A 55 -3.70 18.38 -18.82
C MET A 55 -2.59 17.49 -19.39
N ARG A 56 -1.51 18.09 -19.92
CA ARG A 56 -0.33 17.40 -20.49
C ARG A 56 0.50 16.58 -19.47
N VAL A 57 0.06 16.46 -18.23
CA VAL A 57 0.86 15.92 -17.12
C VAL A 57 0.60 14.41 -16.98
N PRO A 58 1.64 13.56 -16.84
CA PRO A 58 1.46 12.12 -16.69
C PRO A 58 0.59 11.78 -15.48
N TYR A 59 -0.46 11.00 -15.73
CA TYR A 59 -1.46 10.59 -14.74
C TYR A 59 -0.86 10.01 -13.45
N THR A 60 0.25 9.26 -13.58
CA THR A 60 0.97 8.66 -12.45
C THR A 60 1.60 9.69 -11.51
N VAL A 61 2.17 10.78 -12.05
CA VAL A 61 2.80 11.85 -11.25
C VAL A 61 1.74 12.64 -10.51
N ALA A 62 0.60 12.91 -11.16
CA ALA A 62 -0.50 13.62 -10.52
C ALA A 62 -1.12 12.80 -9.39
N LEU A 63 -1.32 11.49 -9.57
CA LEU A 63 -1.74 10.59 -8.48
C LEU A 63 -0.74 10.58 -7.32
N LEU A 64 0.56 10.58 -7.62
CA LEU A 64 1.61 10.60 -6.60
C LEU A 64 1.57 11.90 -5.79
N VAL A 65 1.48 13.05 -6.46
CA VAL A 65 1.35 14.36 -5.79
C VAL A 65 0.07 14.45 -4.98
N LEU A 66 -1.04 13.93 -5.51
CA LEU A 66 -2.33 13.92 -4.81
C LEU A 66 -2.26 13.07 -3.53
N GLY A 67 -1.66 11.89 -3.59
CA GLY A 67 -1.46 11.01 -2.43
C GLY A 67 -0.54 11.62 -1.38
N ILE A 68 0.57 12.22 -1.80
CA ILE A 68 1.47 12.95 -0.90
C ILE A 68 0.74 14.14 -0.26
N GLY A 69 -0.03 14.91 -1.04
CA GLY A 69 -0.83 16.02 -0.54
C GLY A 69 -1.85 15.58 0.51
N LEU A 70 -2.54 14.47 0.27
CA LEU A 70 -3.47 13.85 1.23
C LEU A 70 -2.76 13.41 2.52
N GLY A 71 -1.57 12.82 2.42
CA GLY A 71 -0.78 12.41 3.59
C GLY A 71 -0.22 13.59 4.40
N VAL A 72 0.30 14.62 3.72
CA VAL A 72 0.81 15.83 4.38
C VAL A 72 -0.32 16.63 5.04
N LEU A 73 -1.49 16.70 4.41
CA LEU A 73 -2.66 17.39 4.95
C LEU A 73 -3.19 16.75 6.24
N GLU A 74 -3.08 15.41 6.36
CA GLU A 74 -3.41 14.67 7.59
C GLU A 74 -2.40 14.98 8.71
N TYR A 75 -1.10 15.00 8.40
CA TYR A 75 -0.05 15.30 9.36
C TYR A 75 -0.04 16.78 9.83
N GLY A 76 -0.37 17.71 8.94
CA GLY A 76 -0.33 19.16 9.20
C GLY A 76 -1.55 19.72 9.94
N THR A 77 -2.70 19.03 9.89
CA THR A 77 -3.94 19.55 10.46
C THR A 77 -4.15 18.98 11.88
N HIS A 78 -3.67 19.70 12.89
CA HIS A 78 -3.91 19.41 14.32
C HIS A 78 -5.41 19.45 14.73
N HIS A 79 -6.30 19.91 13.84
CA HIS A 79 -7.75 19.82 13.97
C HIS A 79 -8.25 18.53 13.29
N ARG A 80 -8.55 17.52 14.10
CA ARG A 80 -9.11 16.22 13.72
C ARG A 80 -10.01 16.28 12.47
N LEU A 81 -9.53 15.85 11.31
CA LEU A 81 -10.30 15.67 10.05
C LEU A 81 -11.42 14.60 10.14
N GLY A 82 -11.93 14.31 11.34
CA GLY A 82 -13.01 13.36 11.57
C GLY A 82 -12.74 11.98 10.97
N LYS A 83 -13.76 11.42 10.29
CA LYS A 83 -13.76 10.08 9.69
C LYS A 83 -12.68 9.87 8.61
N ILE A 84 -12.30 10.92 7.88
CA ILE A 84 -11.33 10.83 6.76
C ILE A 84 -9.91 10.66 7.30
N GLY A 85 -9.52 11.45 8.30
CA GLY A 85 -8.21 11.30 8.94
C GLY A 85 -8.04 9.93 9.62
N ASN A 86 -9.11 9.36 10.18
CA ASN A 86 -9.06 8.01 10.71
C ASN A 86 -8.90 6.94 9.62
N GLY A 87 -9.59 7.10 8.49
CA GLY A 87 -9.44 6.24 7.33
C GLY A 87 -8.01 6.22 6.81
N ILE A 88 -7.38 7.39 6.70
CA ILE A 88 -5.97 7.54 6.30
C ILE A 88 -5.04 6.83 7.28
N ARG A 89 -5.21 7.07 8.60
CA ARG A 89 -4.33 6.47 9.62
C ARG A 89 -4.46 4.95 9.71
N LEU A 90 -5.67 4.43 9.51
CA LEU A 90 -5.92 2.99 9.44
C LEU A 90 -5.30 2.37 8.18
N TRP A 91 -5.38 3.07 7.05
CA TRP A 91 -4.78 2.60 5.78
C TRP A 91 -3.26 2.69 5.78
N ALA A 92 -2.68 3.71 6.44
CA ALA A 92 -1.24 3.84 6.64
C ALA A 92 -0.66 2.72 7.54
N ASN A 93 -1.50 2.07 8.35
CA ASN A 93 -1.11 0.93 9.17
C ASN A 93 -1.22 -0.42 8.42
N ILE A 94 -1.88 -0.46 7.25
CA ILE A 94 -1.98 -1.68 6.43
C ILE A 94 -0.62 -2.01 5.83
N HIS A 95 -0.24 -3.29 5.90
CA HIS A 95 1.00 -3.76 5.29
C HIS A 95 0.98 -3.57 3.76
N PRO A 96 2.01 -2.94 3.18
CA PRO A 96 2.10 -2.71 1.73
C PRO A 96 2.12 -4.02 0.93
N ASP A 97 2.58 -5.12 1.52
CA ASP A 97 2.60 -6.44 0.89
C ASP A 97 1.20 -6.97 0.56
N LEU A 98 0.19 -6.66 1.38
CA LEU A 98 -1.20 -7.05 1.11
C LEU A 98 -1.76 -6.33 -0.12
N LEU A 99 -1.42 -5.05 -0.26
CA LEU A 99 -1.80 -4.22 -1.39
C LEU A 99 -1.15 -4.74 -2.69
N LEU A 100 0.16 -5.05 -2.63
CA LEU A 100 0.89 -5.66 -3.74
C LEU A 100 0.32 -7.04 -4.08
N ALA A 101 0.05 -7.90 -3.10
CA ALA A 101 -0.49 -9.24 -3.32
C ALA A 101 -1.87 -9.22 -3.98
N VAL A 102 -2.71 -8.21 -3.69
CA VAL A 102 -4.03 -8.06 -4.32
C VAL A 102 -3.95 -7.41 -5.69
N PHE A 103 -3.18 -6.34 -5.85
CA PHE A 103 -3.15 -5.60 -7.11
C PHE A 103 -2.21 -6.19 -8.15
N LEU A 104 -1.11 -6.85 -7.76
CA LEU A 104 -0.14 -7.38 -8.70
C LEU A 104 -0.75 -8.46 -9.63
N PRO A 105 -1.52 -9.45 -9.13
CA PRO A 105 -2.17 -10.43 -10.02
C PRO A 105 -3.18 -9.77 -10.97
N ALA A 106 -4.01 -8.85 -10.45
CA ALA A 106 -5.01 -8.15 -11.24
C ALA A 106 -4.38 -7.24 -12.30
N LEU A 107 -3.35 -6.46 -11.94
CA LEU A 107 -2.64 -5.55 -12.83
C LEU A 107 -1.80 -6.31 -13.87
N LEU A 108 -1.11 -7.39 -13.48
CA LEU A 108 -0.36 -8.20 -14.43
C LEU A 108 -1.29 -8.89 -15.44
N PHE A 109 -2.44 -9.39 -14.99
CA PHE A 109 -3.42 -10.01 -15.88
C PHE A 109 -4.01 -9.00 -16.87
N GLU A 110 -4.41 -7.82 -16.40
CA GLU A 110 -4.90 -6.72 -17.25
C GLU A 110 -3.86 -6.30 -18.30
N CYS A 111 -2.61 -6.05 -17.87
CA CYS A 111 -1.52 -5.66 -18.78
C CYS A 111 -1.16 -6.75 -19.78
N SER A 112 -1.20 -8.02 -19.36
CA SER A 112 -0.93 -9.16 -20.23
C SER A 112 -2.06 -9.39 -21.23
N PHE A 113 -3.32 -9.25 -20.81
CA PHE A 113 -4.49 -9.43 -21.67
C PHE A 113 -4.61 -8.33 -22.73
N SER A 114 -4.22 -7.10 -22.41
CA SER A 114 -4.21 -5.98 -23.36
C SER A 114 -3.09 -6.05 -24.41
N MET A 115 -2.15 -6.99 -24.30
CA MET A 115 -0.99 -7.11 -25.19
C MET A 115 -1.26 -8.11 -26.32
N GLU A 116 -1.23 -7.68 -27.59
CA GLU A 116 -1.45 -8.62 -28.69
C GLU A 116 -0.25 -9.55 -28.89
N VAL A 117 -0.52 -10.86 -28.97
CA VAL A 117 0.47 -11.94 -29.10
C VAL A 117 1.39 -11.81 -30.31
N HIS A 118 1.00 -11.06 -31.34
CA HIS A 118 1.84 -10.83 -32.52
C HIS A 118 3.04 -9.91 -32.21
N TRP A 119 2.87 -8.91 -31.36
CA TRP A 119 3.95 -7.99 -30.95
C TRP A 119 4.92 -8.64 -29.96
N ILE A 120 4.44 -9.58 -29.15
CA ILE A 120 5.23 -10.21 -28.10
C ILE A 120 6.45 -10.94 -28.67
N LYS A 121 6.29 -11.66 -29.79
CA LYS A 121 7.40 -12.42 -30.38
C LYS A 121 8.50 -11.53 -30.95
N ARG A 122 8.16 -10.34 -31.44
CA ARG A 122 9.14 -9.41 -32.01
C ARG A 122 9.92 -8.66 -30.91
N CYS A 123 9.27 -8.38 -29.79
CA CYS A 123 9.87 -7.60 -28.70
C CYS A 123 10.47 -8.45 -27.55
N ILE A 124 10.20 -9.77 -27.49
CA ILE A 124 10.63 -10.62 -26.37
C ILE A 124 12.15 -10.70 -26.20
N ILE A 125 12.92 -10.78 -27.30
CA ILE A 125 14.39 -10.74 -27.24
C ILE A 125 14.85 -9.39 -26.63
N GLN A 126 14.24 -8.28 -27.07
CA GLN A 126 14.60 -6.95 -26.59
C GLN A 126 14.22 -6.76 -25.13
N ILE A 127 13.05 -7.21 -24.71
CA ILE A 127 12.58 -7.14 -23.32
C ILE A 127 13.49 -7.99 -22.42
N PHE A 128 13.89 -9.19 -22.85
CA PHE A 128 14.78 -10.05 -22.08
C PHE A 128 16.19 -9.45 -21.94
N LEU A 129 16.72 -8.86 -23.02
CA LEU A 129 18.01 -8.18 -23.01
C LEU A 129 17.95 -6.85 -22.21
N LEU A 130 16.80 -6.18 -22.15
CA LEU A 130 16.63 -5.00 -21.31
C LEU A 130 16.48 -5.38 -19.82
N ALA A 131 15.68 -6.39 -19.51
CA ALA A 131 15.42 -6.85 -18.15
C ALA A 131 16.63 -7.57 -17.54
N GLY A 132 17.43 -8.28 -18.34
CA GLY A 132 18.64 -8.95 -17.88
C GLY A 132 19.80 -7.96 -17.72
N PRO A 133 20.63 -7.75 -18.75
CA PRO A 133 21.82 -6.91 -18.63
C PRO A 133 21.50 -5.43 -18.36
N GLY A 134 20.40 -4.88 -18.86
CA GLY A 134 20.02 -3.48 -18.60
C GLY A 134 19.75 -3.21 -17.11
N VAL A 135 19.00 -4.08 -16.43
CA VAL A 135 18.75 -3.94 -14.98
C VAL A 135 20.02 -4.19 -14.18
N LEU A 136 20.84 -5.17 -14.59
CA LEU A 136 22.10 -5.51 -13.91
C LEU A 136 23.10 -4.34 -13.96
N ILE A 137 23.26 -3.70 -15.12
CA ILE A 137 24.13 -2.53 -15.29
C ILE A 137 23.59 -1.32 -14.51
N SER A 138 22.27 -1.10 -14.52
CA SER A 138 21.63 0.00 -13.79
C SER A 138 21.83 -0.17 -12.28
N THR A 139 21.67 -1.39 -11.77
CA THR A 139 21.86 -1.70 -10.35
C THR A 139 23.31 -1.51 -9.93
N PHE A 140 24.27 -1.96 -10.75
CA PHE A 140 25.69 -1.78 -10.49
C PHE A 140 26.11 -0.31 -10.50
N CYS A 141 25.61 0.47 -11.47
CA CYS A 141 25.89 1.90 -11.57
C CYS A 141 25.33 2.67 -10.38
N LEU A 142 24.05 2.46 -10.02
CA LEU A 142 23.43 3.11 -8.86
C LEU A 142 24.11 2.69 -7.55
N GLY A 143 24.44 1.41 -7.40
CA GLY A 143 25.17 0.91 -6.23
C GLY A 143 26.58 1.49 -6.10
N SER A 144 27.27 1.73 -7.23
CA SER A 144 28.58 2.39 -7.23
C SER A 144 28.49 3.89 -6.91
N ALA A 145 27.46 4.57 -7.42
CA ALA A 145 27.24 5.99 -7.17
C ALA A 145 26.85 6.30 -5.71
N LEU A 146 26.08 5.41 -5.06
CA LEU A 146 25.71 5.55 -3.65
C LEU A 146 26.84 5.18 -2.68
N LYS A 147 27.89 4.50 -3.16
CA LYS A 147 29.05 4.07 -2.37
C LYS A 147 30.18 5.12 -2.35
N VAL A 148 30.03 6.20 -3.12
CA VAL A 148 30.86 7.43 -3.08
C VAL A 148 30.24 8.41 -2.11
#